data_AF-A0A6L7NCZ3-F1
#
_entry.id   AF-A0A6L7NCZ3-F1
#
_cell.length_a   1.000
_cell.length_b   1.000
_cell.length_c   1.000
_cell.angle_alpha   90.00
_cell.angle_beta   90.00
_cell.angle_gamma   90.00
#
_symmetry.space_group_name_H-M   'P 1'
#
loop_
_entity.id
_entity.type
_entity.pdbx_description
1 polymer ?
#
loop_
_entity_poly.entity_id
_entity_poly.type
_entity_poly.pdbx_seq_one_letter_code
_entity_poly.pdbx_strand_id
1 'polypeptide(L)'
;MILMRRAGLAEVPDHVILNSWASKVDYDPTDVLRAVRSSYLYIDCGQPDIDLDLLRELCPQVVVGKTVGAGHKALQDAPDQINAMLNRFIQHADGIAAEMVRTGGVFRYNFPKT
;
A
#
# COMPACT_ATOMS: atom_id res chain seq x y z
N MET A 1 -25.56 0.94 -30.43
CA MET A 1 -25.09 1.34 -29.08
C MET A 1 -25.25 0.14 -28.17
N ILE A 2 -24.18 -0.64 -27.94
CA ILE A 2 -24.23 -1.84 -27.10
C ILE A 2 -24.00 -1.39 -25.65
N LEU A 3 -25.03 -1.50 -24.81
CA LEU A 3 -24.93 -1.25 -23.39
C LEU A 3 -24.21 -2.45 -22.75
N MET A 4 -22.91 -2.33 -22.47
CA MET A 4 -22.21 -3.31 -21.64
C MET A 4 -22.77 -3.22 -20.22
N ARG A 5 -23.59 -4.20 -19.85
CA ARG A 5 -24.04 -4.39 -18.46
C ARG A 5 -22.81 -4.79 -17.63
N ARG A 6 -22.42 -3.96 -16.66
CA ARG A 6 -21.47 -4.39 -15.63
C ARG A 6 -22.16 -5.48 -14.82
N ALA A 7 -21.65 -6.71 -14.87
CA ALA A 7 -22.08 -7.75 -13.93
C ALA A 7 -21.82 -7.22 -12.50
N GLY A 8 -22.88 -7.15 -11.70
CA GLY A 8 -22.76 -6.78 -10.29
C GLY A 8 -22.20 -7.94 -9.46
N LEU A 9 -21.72 -7.65 -8.24
CA LEU A 9 -21.24 -8.68 -7.31
C LEU A 9 -22.27 -9.80 -7.07
N ALA A 10 -23.56 -9.47 -7.17
CA ALA A 10 -24.70 -10.39 -7.04
C ALA A 10 -24.84 -11.40 -8.20
N GLU A 11 -24.12 -11.23 -9.30
CA GLU A 11 -24.14 -12.13 -10.46
C GLU A 11 -22.95 -13.11 -10.44
N VAL A 12 -21.99 -12.90 -9.53
CA VAL A 12 -20.84 -13.79 -9.36
C VAL A 12 -21.29 -15.00 -8.52
N PRO A 13 -21.00 -16.25 -8.95
CA PRO A 13 -21.35 -17.43 -8.16
C PRO A 13 -20.80 -17.37 -6.73
N ASP A 14 -21.62 -17.75 -5.76
CA ASP A 14 -21.30 -17.63 -4.33
C ASP A 14 -19.94 -18.24 -3.98
N HIS A 15 -19.63 -19.42 -4.50
CA HIS A 15 -18.35 -20.09 -4.23
C HIS A 15 -17.14 -19.27 -4.71
N VAL A 16 -17.28 -18.45 -5.75
CA VAL A 16 -16.19 -17.57 -6.23
C VAL A 16 -16.02 -16.39 -5.28
N ILE A 17 -17.12 -15.78 -4.83
CA ILE A 17 -17.07 -14.68 -3.86
C ILE A 17 -16.49 -15.19 -2.55
N LEU A 18 -17.05 -16.26 -1.99
CA LEU A 18 -16.63 -16.84 -0.71
C LEU A 18 -15.16 -17.26 -0.74
N ASN A 19 -14.71 -17.95 -1.79
CA ASN A 19 -13.31 -18.36 -1.89
C ASN A 19 -12.36 -17.18 -2.06
N SER A 20 -12.77 -16.11 -2.73
CA SER A 20 -11.95 -14.89 -2.86
C SER A 20 -11.77 -14.20 -1.51
N TRP A 21 -12.84 -14.12 -0.69
CA TRP A 21 -12.76 -13.56 0.66
C TRP A 21 -11.98 -14.46 1.60
N ALA A 22 -12.23 -15.78 1.59
CA ALA A 22 -11.49 -16.74 2.38
C ALA A 22 -9.99 -16.66 2.06
N SER A 23 -9.62 -16.63 0.78
CA SER A 23 -8.22 -16.50 0.38
C SER A 23 -7.59 -15.19 0.85
N LYS A 24 -8.33 -14.07 0.86
CA LYS A 24 -7.82 -12.79 1.39
C LYS A 24 -7.56 -12.86 2.90
N VAL A 25 -8.45 -13.52 3.65
CA VAL A 25 -8.37 -13.62 5.12
C VAL A 25 -7.30 -14.63 5.55
N ASP A 26 -7.20 -15.76 4.85
CA ASP A 26 -6.28 -16.85 5.20
C ASP A 26 -4.83 -16.58 4.77
N TYR A 27 -4.60 -15.56 3.95
CA TYR A 27 -3.26 -15.24 3.47
C TYR A 27 -2.41 -14.61 4.57
N ASP A 28 -1.35 -15.32 4.98
CA ASP A 28 -0.29 -14.80 5.83
C ASP A 28 0.84 -14.18 4.99
N PRO A 29 1.01 -12.84 4.99
CA PRO A 29 2.05 -12.18 4.22
C PRO A 29 3.42 -12.18 4.92
N THR A 30 3.55 -12.74 6.13
CA THR A 30 4.71 -12.51 7.02
C THR A 30 6.06 -12.82 6.36
N ASP A 31 6.21 -14.02 5.77
CA ASP A 31 7.46 -14.43 5.14
C ASP A 31 7.79 -13.57 3.90
N VAL A 32 6.77 -13.18 3.14
CA VAL A 32 6.92 -12.32 1.96
C VAL A 32 7.38 -10.92 2.38
N LEU A 33 6.75 -10.34 3.41
CA LEU A 33 7.12 -9.02 3.93
C LEU A 33 8.56 -9.01 4.46
N ARG A 34 8.96 -10.05 5.19
CA ARG A 34 10.35 -10.23 5.67
C ARG A 34 11.37 -10.39 4.56
N ALA A 35 10.95 -10.82 3.38
CA ALA A 35 11.83 -11.01 2.21
C ALA A 35 11.99 -9.74 1.36
N VAL A 36 11.16 -8.71 1.54
CA VAL A 36 11.26 -7.47 0.76
C VAL A 36 12.62 -6.81 1.03
N ARG A 37 13.34 -6.44 -0.03
CA ARG A 37 14.62 -5.70 0.05
C ARG A 37 14.59 -4.37 -0.72
N SER A 38 13.62 -4.20 -1.60
CA SER A 38 13.38 -2.95 -2.31
C SER A 38 12.66 -1.94 -1.44
N SER A 39 12.77 -0.66 -1.79
CA SER A 39 11.96 0.40 -1.20
C SER A 39 10.48 0.10 -1.42
N TYR A 40 9.67 0.31 -0.40
CA TYR A 40 8.25 -0.05 -0.41
C TYR A 40 7.43 1.14 0.08
N LEU A 41 6.54 1.65 -0.78
CA LEU A 41 5.49 2.58 -0.38
C LEU A 41 4.17 1.85 -0.12
N TYR A 42 3.61 2.03 1.08
CA TYR A 42 2.22 1.69 1.39
C TYR A 42 1.41 2.99 1.52
N ILE A 43 0.28 3.11 0.83
CA ILE A 43 -0.61 4.27 0.95
C ILE A 43 -1.89 3.85 1.66
N ASP A 44 -2.03 4.31 2.91
CA ASP A 44 -3.22 4.12 3.72
C ASP A 44 -4.35 5.05 3.26
N CYS A 45 -5.57 4.50 3.23
CA CYS A 45 -6.81 5.25 2.98
C CYS A 45 -7.77 5.24 4.19
N GLY A 46 -7.25 5.00 5.39
CA GLY A 46 -8.03 5.06 6.63
C GLY A 46 -9.00 3.89 6.81
N GLN A 47 -8.77 2.78 6.10
CA GLN A 47 -9.50 1.52 6.31
C GLN A 47 -8.71 0.64 7.27
N PRO A 48 -9.36 -0.09 8.21
CA PRO A 48 -8.68 -0.94 9.19
C PRO A 48 -8.22 -2.29 8.60
N ASP A 49 -7.70 -2.28 7.36
CA ASP A 49 -7.34 -3.50 6.62
C ASP A 49 -5.92 -3.99 6.94
N ILE A 50 -5.10 -3.21 7.65
CA ILE A 50 -3.71 -3.56 7.95
C ILE A 50 -3.26 -3.08 9.34
N ASP A 51 -2.42 -3.89 9.98
CA ASP A 51 -1.63 -3.46 11.14
C ASP A 51 -0.34 -2.78 10.63
N LEU A 52 -0.33 -1.44 10.69
CA LEU A 52 0.80 -0.64 10.22
C LEU A 52 2.05 -0.76 11.10
N ASP A 53 1.90 -1.15 12.36
CA ASP A 53 3.03 -1.31 13.27
C ASP A 53 3.71 -2.64 12.98
N LEU A 54 2.93 -3.72 12.81
CA LEU A 54 3.45 -5.00 12.34
C LEU A 54 4.09 -4.91 10.95
N LEU A 55 3.49 -4.14 10.02
CA LEU A 55 4.09 -3.92 8.70
C LEU A 55 5.48 -3.28 8.79
N ARG A 56 5.66 -2.29 9.67
CA ARG A 56 6.96 -1.64 9.87
C ARG A 56 7.97 -2.56 10.53
N GLU A 57 7.53 -3.43 11.44
CA GLU A 57 8.41 -4.44 12.05
C GLU A 57 8.92 -5.44 11.00
N LEU A 58 8.01 -5.97 10.17
CA LEU A 58 8.34 -6.99 9.18
C LEU A 58 9.06 -6.43 7.95
N CYS A 59 8.79 -5.18 7.58
CA CYS A 59 9.37 -4.49 6.44
C CYS A 59 9.88 -3.10 6.84
N PRO A 60 11.07 -3.00 7.47
CA PRO A 60 11.59 -1.74 8.01
C PRO A 60 11.80 -0.63 6.98
N GLN A 61 11.92 -0.97 5.70
CA GLN A 61 12.04 -0.02 4.60
C GLN A 61 10.70 0.50 4.06
N VAL A 62 9.58 0.15 4.70
CA VAL A 62 8.27 0.65 4.30
C VAL A 62 8.14 2.14 4.62
N VAL A 63 7.73 2.91 3.63
CA VAL A 63 7.25 4.29 3.78
C VAL A 63 5.73 4.23 3.78
N VAL A 64 5.10 4.84 4.77
CA VAL A 64 3.65 4.90 4.87
C VAL A 64 3.17 6.32 4.53
N GLY A 65 2.49 6.44 3.40
CA GLY A 65 1.67 7.60 3.07
C GLY A 65 0.24 7.40 3.55
N LYS A 66 -0.51 8.49 3.77
CA LYS A 66 -1.93 8.42 4.15
C LYS A 66 -2.71 9.51 3.45
N THR A 67 -3.79 9.13 2.76
CA THR A 67 -4.73 10.09 2.20
C THR A 67 -5.67 10.63 3.27
N VAL A 68 -6.03 11.91 3.15
CA VAL A 68 -7.04 12.56 3.99
C VAL A 68 -8.33 12.70 3.19
N GLY A 69 -9.45 12.28 3.79
CA GLY A 69 -10.79 12.45 3.21
C GLY A 69 -11.09 11.53 2.01
N ALA A 70 -10.33 10.45 1.84
CA ALA A 70 -10.51 9.47 0.76
C ALA A 70 -10.75 8.08 1.35
N GLY A 71 -11.58 7.26 0.68
CA GLY A 71 -11.91 5.90 1.11
C GLY A 71 -11.19 4.83 0.31
N HIS A 72 -11.78 3.63 0.23
CA HIS A 72 -11.23 2.49 -0.52
C HIS A 72 -10.88 2.81 -2.00
N LYS A 73 -11.52 3.84 -2.58
CA LYS A 73 -11.27 4.32 -3.94
C LYS A 73 -10.35 5.55 -3.97
N ALA A 74 -9.41 5.66 -3.04
CA ALA A 74 -8.54 6.83 -2.88
C ALA A 74 -7.81 7.26 -4.16
N LEU A 75 -7.47 6.32 -5.05
CA LEU A 75 -6.91 6.60 -6.38
C LEU A 75 -7.83 7.46 -7.26
N GLN A 76 -9.15 7.33 -7.12
CA GLN A 76 -10.16 8.09 -7.86
C GLN A 76 -10.58 9.34 -7.10
N ASP A 77 -10.69 9.24 -5.77
CA ASP A 77 -11.26 10.29 -4.92
C ASP A 77 -10.23 11.39 -4.58
N ALA A 78 -8.94 11.04 -4.47
CA ALA A 78 -7.87 11.96 -4.10
C ALA A 78 -6.60 11.77 -4.96
N PRO A 79 -6.71 11.81 -6.30
CA PRO A 79 -5.59 11.56 -7.20
C PRO A 79 -4.40 12.50 -6.96
N ASP A 80 -4.65 13.76 -6.59
CA ASP A 80 -3.60 14.74 -6.32
C ASP A 80 -2.74 14.35 -5.12
N GLN A 81 -3.36 13.84 -4.05
CA GLN A 81 -2.63 13.35 -2.87
C GLN A 81 -1.79 12.12 -3.22
N ILE A 82 -2.38 11.16 -3.94
CA ILE A 82 -1.70 9.94 -4.37
C ILE A 82 -0.52 10.26 -5.28
N ASN A 83 -0.73 11.08 -6.31
CA ASN A 83 0.30 11.43 -7.28
C ASN A 83 1.46 12.20 -6.63
N ALA A 84 1.17 13.09 -5.68
CA ALA A 84 2.22 13.78 -4.93
C ALA A 84 3.10 12.80 -4.12
N MET A 85 2.49 11.81 -3.45
CA MET A 85 3.21 10.79 -2.69
C MET A 85 4.05 9.88 -3.61
N LEU A 86 3.48 9.42 -4.73
CA LEU A 86 4.19 8.61 -5.72
C LEU A 86 5.39 9.35 -6.30
N ASN A 87 5.21 10.61 -6.72
CA ASN A 87 6.28 11.42 -7.28
C ASN A 87 7.44 11.58 -6.29
N ARG A 88 7.15 11.83 -5.01
CA ARG A 88 8.18 11.92 -3.96
C ARG A 88 8.85 10.58 -3.68
N PHE A 89 8.10 9.50 -3.64
CA PHE A 89 8.67 8.18 -3.42
C PHE A 89 9.61 7.78 -4.55
N ILE A 90 9.19 7.93 -5.81
CA ILE A 90 10.00 7.58 -6.99
C ILE A 90 11.31 8.39 -7.02
N GLN A 91 11.26 9.68 -6.69
CA GLN A 91 12.46 10.53 -6.61
C GLN A 91 13.51 10.03 -5.60
N HIS A 92 13.11 9.24 -4.60
CA HIS A 92 13.98 8.81 -3.50
C HIS A 92 14.08 7.29 -3.36
N ALA A 93 13.45 6.53 -4.26
CA ALA A 93 13.30 5.08 -4.14
C ALA A 93 14.64 4.36 -4.02
N ASP A 94 15.67 4.78 -4.73
CA ASP A 94 16.99 4.12 -4.69
C ASP A 94 17.71 4.28 -3.33
N GLY A 95 17.39 5.34 -2.58
CA GLY A 95 18.02 5.66 -1.30
C GLY A 95 17.32 5.06 -0.08
N ILE A 96 15.99 4.88 -0.14
CA ILE A 96 15.15 4.53 1.02
C ILE A 96 15.55 3.18 1.64
N ALA A 97 15.60 2.10 0.85
CA ALA A 97 15.97 0.78 1.36
C ALA A 97 17.38 0.76 1.94
N ALA A 98 18.34 1.38 1.24
CA ALA A 98 19.72 1.46 1.69
C ALA A 98 19.84 2.25 3.00
N GLU A 99 19.05 3.31 3.17
CA GLU A 99 19.06 4.13 4.38
C GLU A 99 18.41 3.40 5.56
N MET A 100 17.32 2.67 5.36
CA MET A 100 16.62 2.01 6.49
C MET A 100 17.43 0.86 7.08
N VAL A 101 18.22 0.17 6.26
CA VAL A 101 19.22 -0.79 6.74
C VAL A 101 20.29 -0.09 7.58
N ARG A 102 20.72 1.12 7.20
CA ARG A 102 21.74 1.88 7.94
C ARG A 102 21.24 2.46 9.26
N THR A 103 19.98 2.90 9.32
CA THR A 103 19.43 3.62 10.49
C THR A 103 18.65 2.72 11.45
N GLY A 104 18.53 1.43 11.17
CA GLY A 104 17.75 0.49 11.99
C GLY A 104 16.25 0.78 11.95
N GLY A 105 15.73 1.18 10.78
CA GLY A 105 14.30 1.41 10.57
C GLY A 105 13.77 2.81 10.93
N VAL A 106 14.64 3.74 11.33
CA VAL A 106 14.23 5.15 11.49
C VAL A 106 14.38 5.86 10.15
N PHE A 107 13.26 6.07 9.47
CA PHE A 107 13.23 6.90 8.26
C PHE A 107 13.40 8.37 8.62
N ARG A 108 14.57 8.92 8.31
CA ARG A 108 14.85 10.35 8.41
C ARG A 108 14.80 10.94 7.01
N TYR A 109 13.78 11.73 6.73
CA TYR A 109 13.80 12.62 5.56
C TYR A 109 14.91 13.65 5.76
N ASN A 110 16.08 13.40 5.17
CA ASN A 110 17.18 14.36 5.16
C ASN A 110 17.09 15.17 3.86
N PHE A 111 16.44 16.33 3.89
CA PHE A 111 16.48 17.24 2.76
C PHE A 111 17.91 17.79 2.62
N PRO A 112 18.57 17.71 1.44
CA PRO A 112 19.52 18.75 1.11
C PRO A 112 18.70 20.03 1.04
N LYS A 113 18.96 20.96 1.97
CA LYS A 113 18.45 22.33 1.86
C LYS A 113 19.05 22.89 0.57
N THR A 114 18.22 23.09 -0.44
CA THR A 114 18.54 23.99 -1.56
C THR A 114 18.66 25.41 -1.04
#